data_AF-A0A6C0QT14-F1
#
_entry.id   AF-A0A6C0QT14-F1
#
_cell.length_a   1.000
_cell.length_b   1.000
_cell.length_c   1.000
_cell.angle_alpha   90.00
_cell.angle_beta   90.00
_cell.angle_gamma   90.00
#
_symmetry.space_group_name_H-M   'P 1'
#
loop_
_entity.id
_entity.type
_entity.pdbx_description
1 polymer ?
#
loop_
_entity_poly.entity_id
_entity_poly.type
_entity_poly.pdbx_seq_one_letter_code
_entity_poly.pdbx_strand_id
1 'polypeptide(L)' 'MVSVKWDLANNMLRHKHEIVAYDVNPEPGRKLADLGAVSVDTIEELVSNLKAPRIIWMMVPAGEIVDKVK' A
#
# COMPACT_ATOMS: atom_id res chain seq x y z
N MET A 1 -14.84 5.09 -10.61
CA MET A 1 -14.20 3.83 -10.19
C MET A 1 -13.37 4.15 -8.96
N VAL A 2 -13.89 3.83 -7.78
CA VAL A 2 -13.22 4.09 -6.51
C VAL A 2 -12.68 2.76 -6.02
N SER A 3 -11.36 2.63 -5.94
CA SER A 3 -10.71 1.42 -5.44
C SER A 3 -10.68 1.47 -3.92
N VAL A 4 -11.26 0.47 -3.25
CA VAL A 4 -11.30 0.36 -1.78
C VAL A 4 -9.91 0.50 -1.14
N LYS A 5 -8.84 0.10 -1.87
CA LYS A 5 -7.43 0.25 -1.44
C LYS A 5 -7.04 1.71 -1.21
N TRP A 6 -7.48 2.59 -2.10
CA TRP A 6 -7.21 4.03 -2.03
C TRP A 6 -7.93 4.67 -0.85
N ASP A 7 -9.22 4.37 -0.67
CA ASP A 7 -10.01 4.97 0.41
C ASP A 7 -9.47 4.56 1.79
N LEU A 8 -9.05 3.30 1.95
CA LEU A 8 -8.47 2.83 3.20
C LEU A 8 -7.15 3.55 3.52
N ALA A 9 -6.24 3.62 2.55
CA ALA A 9 -4.96 4.30 2.73
C ALA A 9 -5.14 5.79 3.03
N ASN A 10 -6.02 6.46 2.27
CA ASN A 10 -6.36 7.87 2.48
C ASN A 10 -7.01 8.10 3.85
N ASN A 11 -7.89 7.20 4.30
CA ASN A 11 -8.48 7.28 5.63
C ASN A 11 -7.42 7.14 6.74
N MET A 12 -6.50 6.19 6.60
CA MET A 12 -5.42 5.99 7.57
C MET A 12 -4.49 7.22 7.65
N LEU A 13 -4.14 7.83 6.53
CA LEU A 13 -3.37 9.08 6.48
C LEU A 13 -4.11 10.22 7.21
N ARG A 14 -5.43 10.36 7.01
CA ARG A 14 -6.26 11.35 7.74
C ARG A 14 -6.25 11.11 9.25
N HIS A 15 -6.12 9.87 9.68
CA HIS A 15 -5.96 9.48 11.09
C HIS A 15 -4.51 9.52 11.59
N LYS A 16 -3.58 10.11 10.81
CA LYS A 16 -2.16 10.28 11.14
C LYS A 16 -1.38 8.98 11.32
N HIS A 17 -1.81 7.91 10.66
CA HIS A 17 -1.00 6.71 10.55
C HIS A 17 0.08 6.89 9.47
N GLU A 18 1.28 6.40 9.75
CA GLU A 18 2.34 6.27 8.75
C GLU A 18 1.98 5.13 7.79
N ILE A 19 1.92 5.43 6.50
CA ILE A 19 1.52 4.47 5.46
C ILE A 19 2.67 4.29 4.49
N VAL A 20 3.05 3.04 4.26
CA VAL A 20 3.92 2.64 3.16
C VAL A 20 3.06 1.90 2.13
N ALA A 21 3.00 2.39 0.90
CA ALA A 21 2.11 1.90 -0.14
C ALA A 21 2.91 1.23 -1.25
N TYR A 22 2.54 0.00 -1.58
CA TYR A 22 3.04 -0.76 -2.73
C TYR A 22 1.87 -1.16 -3.62
N ASP A 23 2.01 -1.02 -4.94
CA ASP A 23 1.05 -1.49 -5.95
C ASP A 23 1.80 -1.83 -7.24
N VAL A 24 1.29 -2.82 -7.98
CA VAL A 24 1.80 -3.18 -9.31
C VAL A 24 1.64 -2.04 -10.31
N ASN A 25 0.58 -1.22 -10.14
CA ASN A 25 0.44 0.05 -10.83
C ASN A 25 0.92 1.18 -9.90
N PRO A 26 1.98 1.93 -10.25
CA PRO A 26 2.54 2.96 -9.36
C PRO A 26 1.67 4.22 -9.24
N GLU A 27 0.70 4.46 -10.12
CA GLU A 27 -0.08 5.71 -10.12
C GLU A 27 -0.82 6.00 -8.79
N PRO A 28 -1.55 5.05 -8.18
CA PRO A 28 -2.18 5.27 -6.89
C PRO A 28 -1.14 5.45 -5.78
N GLY A 29 0.00 4.75 -5.81
CA GLY A 29 1.07 4.97 -4.83
C GLY A 29 1.59 6.41 -4.85
N ARG A 30 1.85 6.94 -6.04
CA ARG A 30 2.31 8.33 -6.23
C ARG A 30 1.33 9.37 -5.70
N LYS A 31 0.03 9.21 -5.98
CA LYS A 31 -0.98 10.14 -5.45
C LYS A 31 -1.09 10.06 -3.92
N LEU A 32 -0.85 8.89 -3.30
CA LEU A 32 -0.79 8.79 -1.83
C LEU A 32 0.47 9.45 -1.27
N ALA A 33 1.58 9.43 -2.02
CA ALA A 33 2.81 10.10 -1.62
C ALA A 33 2.63 11.62 -1.52
N ASP A 34 1.85 12.22 -2.43
CA ASP A 34 1.45 13.64 -2.36
C ASP A 34 0.66 13.97 -1.07
N LEU A 35 0.03 12.96 -0.46
CA LEU A 35 -0.73 13.06 0.79
C LEU A 35 0.09 12.69 2.04
N GLY A 36 1.38 12.39 1.89
CA GLY A 36 2.30 12.07 2.99
C GLY A 36 2.52 10.58 3.23
N ALA A 37 2.07 9.68 2.35
CA ALA A 37 2.50 8.28 2.38
C ALA A 37 3.91 8.10 1.81
N VAL A 38 4.54 6.97 2.12
CA VAL A 38 5.76 6.50 1.44
C VAL A 38 5.35 5.53 0.34
N SER A 39 5.51 5.91 -0.92
CA SER A 39 5.33 4.97 -2.04
C SER A 39 6.62 4.21 -2.29
N VAL A 40 6.53 2.89 -2.45
CA VAL A 40 7.65 2.00 -2.76
C VAL A 40 7.35 1.20 -4.02
N ASP A 41 8.39 0.81 -4.75
CA ASP A 41 8.24 0.12 -6.04
C ASP A 41 8.42 -1.39 -5.91
N THR A 42 8.89 -1.87 -4.74
CA THR A 42 9.12 -3.29 -4.46
C THR A 42 8.58 -3.73 -3.09
N ILE A 43 8.35 -5.03 -2.93
CA ILE A 43 7.92 -5.61 -1.64
C ILE A 43 9.07 -5.55 -0.63
N GLU A 44 10.31 -5.70 -1.06
CA GLU A 44 11.50 -5.58 -0.22
C GLU A 44 11.57 -4.19 0.41
N GLU A 45 11.39 -3.13 -0.38
CA GLU A 45 11.34 -1.75 0.11
C GLU A 45 10.17 -1.53 1.07
N LEU A 46 9.00 -2.13 0.81
CA LEU A 46 7.85 -2.08 1.72
C LEU A 46 8.23 -2.63 3.10
N VAL A 47 8.86 -3.80 3.15
CA VAL A 47 9.24 -4.46 4.41
C VAL A 47 10.36 -3.71 5.13
N SER A 48 11.33 -3.17 4.39
CA SER A 48 12.44 -2.39 4.97
C SER A 48 11.99 -1.08 5.61
N ASN A 49 10.90 -0.47 5.10
CA ASN A 49 10.35 0.77 5.66
C ASN A 49 9.44 0.54 6.88
N LEU A 50 9.07 -0.71 7.20
CA LEU A 50 8.18 -1.04 8.32
C LEU A 50 8.96 -1.50 9.57
N LYS A 51 8.81 -0.75 10.67
CA LYS A 51 9.32 -1.13 11.99
C LYS A 51 8.49 -2.26 12.60
N ALA A 52 9.12 -3.15 13.35
CA ALA A 52 8.42 -4.23 14.05
C ALA A 52 7.67 -3.69 15.29
N PRO A 53 6.48 -4.25 15.63
CA PRO A 53 5.74 -5.30 14.92
C PRO A 53 5.10 -4.77 13.63
N ARG A 54 5.27 -5.50 12.52
CA ARG A 54 4.83 -5.07 11.19
C ARG A 54 3.36 -5.46 10.97
N ILE A 55 2.53 -4.49 10.62
CA ILE A 55 1.14 -4.72 10.21
C ILE A 55 1.08 -4.52 8.70
N ILE A 56 0.83 -5.60 7.95
CA ILE A 56 0.72 -5.56 6.49
C ILE A 56 -0.72 -5.88 6.11
N TRP A 57 -1.35 -4.96 5.39
CA TRP A 57 -2.71 -5.14 4.87
C TRP A 57 -2.65 -5.36 3.36
N MET A 58 -2.94 -6.57 2.91
CA MET A 58 -2.96 -6.91 1.49
C MET A 58 -4.39 -6.87 0.93
N MET A 59 -4.59 -6.08 -0.12
CA MET A 59 -5.85 -6.00 -0.84
C MET A 59 -5.62 -6.31 -2.31
N VAL A 60 -5.71 -7.59 -2.64
CA VAL A 60 -5.64 -8.10 -4.02
C VAL A 60 -7.01 -8.66 -4.41
N PRO A 61 -7.43 -8.54 -5.69
CA PRO A 61 -8.63 -9.20 -6.17
C PRO A 61 -8.57 -10.70 -5.87
N ALA A 62 -9.69 -11.28 -5.43
CA ALA A 62 -9.78 -12.73 -5.26
C ALA A 62 -9.70 -13.43 -6.63
N GLY A 63 -8.75 -14.38 -6.78
CA GLY A 63 -8.50 -15.11 -8.03
C GLY A 63 -7.02 -15.43 -8.24
N GLU A 64 -6.64 -15.87 -9.45
CA GLU A 64 -5.30 -16.40 -9.82
C GLU A 64 -4.09 -15.47 -9.51
N ILE A 65 -4.32 -14.20 -9.15
CA ILE A 65 -3.24 -13.26 -8.78
C ILE A 65 -2.65 -13.60 -7.39
N VAL A 66 -3.40 -14.30 -6.53
CA VAL A 66 -2.94 -14.66 -5.18
C VAL A 66 -1.81 -15.69 -5.21
N ASP A 67 -1.76 -16.57 -6.22
CA ASP A 67 -0.72 -17.62 -6.34
C ASP A 67 0.59 -17.16 -7.00
N LYS A 68 0.63 -15.92 -7.52
CA LYS A 68 1.84 -15.34 -8.16
C LYS A 68 2.68 -14.45 -7.25
N VAL A 69 2.26 -14.25 -6.00
CA VAL A 69 3.07 -13.55 -5.00
C VAL A 69 4.07 -14.56 -4.43
N LYS A 70 5.20 -14.74 -5.12
CA LYS A 70 6.38 -15.46 -4.63
C LYS A 70 7.48 -14.48 -4.27
#